data_AF-A0AAW6TS09-F1
#
_entry.id   AF-A0AAW6TS09-F1
#
_cell.length_a   1.000
_cell.length_b   1.000
_cell.length_c   1.000
_cell.angle_alpha   90.00
_cell.angle_beta   90.00
_cell.angle_gamma   90.00
#
_symmetry.space_group_name_H-M   'P 1'
#
loop_
_entity.id
_entity.type
_entity.pdbx_description
1 polymer ?
#
loop_
_entity_poly.entity_id
_entity_poly.type
_entity_poly.pdbx_seq_one_letter_code
_entity_poly.pdbx_strand_id
1 'polypeptide(L)'
;MRVHQCHLKTGIRPTPEFHKKGLATHAVNVGTKCGHGCLYCSSGAVLRTHRSFKACGENPFGFGYAIVDPSTPERVARDAKHIHKRGLVQLCTFSDAWAPEAQEYQLGRRCLEAILSQTDWTVRVLTKNAAIRDDFDFIEENRDRVLIGLSITAALPKAGTVQILEPNTSSIQDRMLAVVEAAARGLRTYAMFCPLLPGIADSPEDIEQLVKFAIDCRAEEIFVEPVNPRGPGLRLCQEALQQNGYQTEAEAIGIIRRRASWSNYVTELIANVQQAVRKHSDISKLRFLLYPSGLRPEDKARIERDDAGVVWLG
;
A
#
# COMPACT_ATOMS: atom_id res chain seq x y z
N MET A 1 -14.63 16.96 -2.52
CA MET A 1 -14.60 16.03 -1.36
C MET A 1 -14.58 16.85 -0.08
N ARG A 2 -15.27 16.42 1.00
CA ARG A 2 -15.20 17.11 2.31
C ARG A 2 -13.85 16.82 2.99
N VAL A 3 -13.19 17.82 3.57
CA VAL A 3 -11.92 17.63 4.29
C VAL A 3 -12.12 18.02 5.74
N HIS A 4 -11.91 17.07 6.65
CA HIS A 4 -11.95 17.29 8.08
C HIS A 4 -10.53 17.33 8.62
N GLN A 5 -10.29 18.20 9.60
CA GLN A 5 -9.02 18.25 10.30
C GLN A 5 -9.11 17.50 11.63
N CYS A 6 -8.01 16.87 12.03
CA CYS A 6 -7.86 16.26 13.34
C CYS A 6 -6.50 16.60 13.96
N HIS A 7 -6.34 16.26 15.24
CA HIS A 7 -5.07 16.37 15.94
C HIS A 7 -4.65 15.01 16.51
N LEU A 8 -3.61 14.43 15.92
CA LEU A 8 -2.92 13.22 16.31
C LEU A 8 -2.02 13.51 17.51
N LYS A 9 -1.85 12.49 18.37
CA LYS A 9 -1.04 12.64 19.58
C LYS A 9 0.46 12.57 19.31
N THR A 10 0.84 11.75 18.34
CA THR A 10 2.23 11.39 18.02
C THR A 10 2.48 11.57 16.53
N GLY A 11 3.65 12.07 16.16
CA GLY A 11 4.14 12.11 14.78
C GLY A 11 4.77 10.78 14.39
N ILE A 12 5.83 10.37 15.09
CA ILE A 12 6.52 9.08 14.88
C ILE A 12 6.17 8.12 16.01
N ARG A 13 5.75 6.90 15.67
CA ARG A 13 5.45 5.85 16.66
C ARG A 13 6.02 4.49 16.25
N PRO A 14 6.35 3.60 17.19
CA PRO A 14 6.63 2.19 16.87
C PRO A 14 5.45 1.54 16.15
N THR A 15 5.75 0.59 15.25
CA THR A 15 4.73 -0.14 14.48
C THR A 15 4.99 -1.66 14.48
N PRO A 16 4.55 -2.38 15.52
CA PRO A 16 4.75 -3.84 15.59
C PRO A 16 4.21 -4.58 14.37
N GLU A 17 3.07 -4.15 13.84
CA GLU A 17 2.44 -4.76 12.65
C GLU A 17 3.30 -4.62 11.39
N PHE A 18 3.90 -3.45 11.15
CA PHE A 18 4.79 -3.27 9.98
C PHE A 18 6.17 -3.85 10.24
N HIS A 19 6.58 -3.98 11.51
CA HIS A 19 7.81 -4.69 11.87
C HIS A 19 7.71 -6.18 11.52
N LYS A 20 6.58 -6.84 11.85
CA LYS A 20 6.30 -8.23 11.45
C LYS A 20 6.33 -8.42 9.93
N LYS A 21 5.91 -7.41 9.17
CA LYS A 21 5.94 -7.42 7.69
C LYS A 21 7.33 -7.19 7.09
N GLY A 22 8.35 -6.90 7.91
CA GLY A 22 9.66 -6.43 7.42
C GLY A 22 9.58 -5.05 6.74
N LEU A 23 8.52 -4.29 6.99
CA LEU A 23 8.28 -3.01 6.33
C LEU A 23 8.94 -1.82 7.02
N ALA A 24 8.87 -1.78 8.35
CA ALA A 24 9.44 -0.69 9.15
C ALA A 24 9.40 -0.98 10.65
N THR A 25 10.21 -0.25 11.41
CA THR A 25 10.18 -0.26 12.90
C THR A 25 9.25 0.82 13.45
N HIS A 26 9.13 1.94 12.73
CA HIS A 26 8.33 3.11 13.09
C HIS A 26 7.37 3.49 11.96
N ALA A 27 6.33 4.26 12.26
CA ALA A 27 5.36 4.72 11.29
C ALA A 27 4.98 6.18 11.50
N VAL A 28 4.70 6.86 10.38
CA VAL A 28 4.11 8.19 10.32
C VAL A 28 2.84 8.13 9.47
N ASN A 29 1.77 8.74 9.98
CA ASN A 29 0.53 8.96 9.24
C ASN A 29 0.13 10.41 9.39
N VAL A 30 -0.28 11.02 8.29
CA VAL A 30 -0.64 12.44 8.23
C VAL A 30 -2.13 12.69 8.49
N GLY A 31 -2.85 11.64 8.91
CA GLY A 31 -4.28 11.67 9.13
C GLY A 31 -4.81 10.31 9.54
N THR A 32 -6.13 10.17 9.51
CA THR A 32 -6.82 8.92 9.84
C THR A 32 -7.64 8.36 8.68
N LYS A 33 -7.80 9.13 7.61
CA LYS A 33 -8.43 8.69 6.36
C LYS A 33 -7.93 9.57 5.22
N CYS A 34 -7.44 8.94 4.15
CA CYS A 34 -7.10 9.66 2.93
C CYS A 34 -8.28 9.81 1.97
N GLY A 35 -8.21 10.80 1.08
CA GLY A 35 -9.23 11.13 0.10
C GLY A 35 -9.32 10.22 -1.13
N HIS A 36 -8.42 9.24 -1.24
CA HIS A 36 -8.35 8.32 -2.39
C HIS A 36 -9.65 7.56 -2.66
N GLY A 37 -10.40 7.22 -1.61
CA GLY A 37 -11.68 6.54 -1.74
C GLY A 37 -11.57 5.09 -2.24
N CYS A 38 -10.43 4.41 -2.07
CA CYS A 38 -10.29 3.03 -2.56
C CYS A 38 -11.33 2.10 -1.92
N LEU A 39 -12.09 1.37 -2.73
CA LEU A 39 -13.25 0.59 -2.28
C LEU A 39 -12.84 -0.60 -1.39
N TYR A 40 -11.68 -1.19 -1.64
CA TYR A 40 -11.13 -2.31 -0.86
C TYR A 40 -10.33 -1.86 0.39
N CYS A 41 -10.31 -0.57 0.73
CA CYS A 41 -9.42 -0.03 1.76
C CYS A 41 -9.68 -0.65 3.14
N SER A 42 -8.65 -1.29 3.72
CA SER A 42 -8.77 -1.93 5.04
C SER A 42 -8.65 -0.95 6.22
N SER A 43 -8.13 0.27 6.00
CA SER A 43 -7.93 1.26 7.07
C SER A 43 -9.22 1.62 7.79
N GLY A 44 -10.36 1.62 7.09
CA GLY A 44 -11.67 1.86 7.71
C GLY A 44 -12.01 0.81 8.77
N ALA A 45 -11.66 -0.46 8.56
CA ALA A 45 -11.87 -1.52 9.54
C ALA A 45 -10.91 -1.41 10.73
N VAL A 46 -9.65 -1.04 10.47
CA VAL A 46 -8.60 -0.92 11.50
C VAL A 46 -8.83 0.30 12.39
N LEU A 47 -9.24 1.43 11.82
CA LEU A 47 -9.38 2.70 12.51
C LEU A 47 -10.84 3.03 12.90
N ARG A 48 -11.79 2.10 12.73
CA ARG A 48 -13.24 2.35 12.92
C ARG A 48 -13.61 2.96 14.29
N THR A 49 -12.81 2.71 15.32
CA THR A 49 -13.02 3.20 16.69
C THR A 49 -12.19 4.43 17.02
N HIS A 50 -11.42 4.95 16.07
CA HIS A 50 -10.61 6.15 16.29
C HIS A 50 -11.53 7.36 16.51
N ARG A 51 -11.22 8.16 17.53
CA ARG A 51 -12.04 9.30 17.98
C ARG A 51 -12.33 10.35 16.89
N SER A 52 -11.48 10.44 15.86
CA SER A 52 -11.64 11.39 14.77
C SER A 52 -12.95 11.20 14.01
N PHE A 53 -13.37 9.95 13.76
CA PHE A 53 -14.63 9.66 13.07
C PHE A 53 -15.84 10.14 13.86
N LYS A 54 -15.84 9.92 15.18
CA LYS A 54 -16.89 10.44 16.07
C LYS A 54 -16.89 11.98 16.10
N ALA A 55 -15.71 12.60 16.09
CA ALA A 55 -15.59 14.06 16.15
C ALA A 55 -16.10 14.75 14.88
N CYS A 56 -15.88 14.17 13.69
CA CYS A 56 -16.38 14.73 12.42
C CYS A 56 -17.76 14.20 12.01
N GLY A 57 -18.33 13.23 12.72
CA GLY A 57 -19.65 12.66 12.42
C GLY A 57 -19.70 11.78 11.17
N GLU A 58 -18.55 11.35 10.65
CA GLU A 58 -18.49 10.56 9.41
C GLU A 58 -18.36 9.05 9.69
N ASN A 59 -18.97 8.23 8.83
CA ASN A 59 -18.85 6.77 8.87
C ASN A 59 -17.44 6.34 8.40
N PRO A 60 -16.66 5.56 9.16
CA PRO A 60 -15.32 5.09 8.75
C PRO A 60 -15.24 4.42 7.37
N PHE A 61 -16.32 3.78 6.94
CA PHE A 61 -16.47 3.11 5.64
C PHE A 61 -17.11 4.00 4.56
N GLY A 62 -17.49 5.23 4.90
CA GLY A 62 -18.06 6.19 3.95
C GLY A 62 -17.01 6.77 2.99
N PHE A 63 -17.50 7.36 1.91
CA PHE A 63 -16.71 7.96 0.83
C PHE A 63 -17.03 9.46 0.71
N GLY A 64 -16.25 10.18 -0.11
CA GLY A 64 -16.46 11.60 -0.33
C GLY A 64 -15.96 12.51 0.79
N TYR A 65 -15.17 11.98 1.74
CA TYR A 65 -14.48 12.76 2.75
C TYR A 65 -13.08 12.21 3.11
N ALA A 66 -12.23 13.08 3.65
CA ALA A 66 -10.93 12.75 4.23
C ALA A 66 -10.79 13.32 5.65
N ILE A 67 -9.85 12.77 6.42
CA ILE A 67 -9.48 13.28 7.75
C ILE A 67 -7.96 13.41 7.83
N VAL A 68 -7.49 14.64 7.74
CA VAL A 68 -6.07 15.02 7.68
C VAL A 68 -5.65 15.74 8.96
N ASP A 69 -4.35 15.75 9.26
CA ASP A 69 -3.77 16.51 10.34
C ASP A 69 -2.62 17.38 9.80
N PRO A 70 -2.91 18.66 9.50
CA PRO A 70 -1.94 19.61 8.96
C PRO A 70 -0.71 19.84 9.84
N SER A 71 -0.84 19.57 11.16
CA SER A 71 0.20 19.80 12.17
C SER A 71 1.11 18.58 12.38
N THR A 72 1.02 17.58 11.50
CA THR A 72 1.83 16.35 11.58
C THR A 72 3.33 16.61 11.45
N PRO A 73 3.81 17.43 10.49
CA PRO A 73 5.24 17.68 10.34
C PRO A 73 5.91 18.24 11.60
N GLU A 74 5.24 19.10 12.37
CA GLU A 74 5.77 19.68 13.61
C GLU A 74 5.96 18.61 14.69
N ARG A 75 5.00 17.69 14.81
CA ARG A 75 5.12 16.55 15.73
C ARG A 75 6.17 15.56 15.27
N VAL A 76 6.26 15.31 13.96
CA VAL A 76 7.31 14.45 13.40
C VAL A 76 8.69 15.02 13.70
N ALA A 77 8.89 16.33 13.51
CA ALA A 77 10.16 17.01 13.80
C ALA A 77 10.52 16.92 15.30
N ARG A 78 9.52 17.10 16.18
CA ARG A 78 9.71 16.90 17.62
C ARG A 78 10.10 15.44 17.91
N ASP A 79 9.31 14.48 17.45
CA ASP A 79 9.52 13.06 17.80
C ASP A 79 10.83 12.51 17.21
N ALA A 80 11.21 12.95 16.00
CA ALA A 80 12.47 12.57 15.35
C ALA A 80 13.70 12.94 16.20
N LYS A 81 13.65 14.10 16.89
CA LYS A 81 14.71 14.56 17.80
C LYS A 81 14.73 13.77 19.11
N HIS A 82 13.58 13.45 19.68
CA HIS A 82 13.48 12.86 21.03
C HIS A 82 13.57 11.33 21.05
N ILE A 83 13.24 10.64 19.95
CA ILE A 83 13.36 9.19 19.89
C ILE A 83 14.84 8.82 19.66
N HIS A 84 15.43 8.14 20.64
CA HIS A 84 16.82 7.69 20.59
C HIS A 84 17.00 6.37 19.81
N LYS A 85 16.03 5.44 19.88
CA LYS A 85 16.07 4.19 19.13
C LYS A 85 15.51 4.40 17.72
N ARG A 86 16.33 4.99 16.86
CA ARG A 86 15.98 5.30 15.46
C ARG A 86 16.08 4.07 14.57
N GLY A 87 15.43 4.10 13.41
CA GLY A 87 15.40 2.98 12.48
C GLY A 87 14.62 3.30 11.20
N LEU A 88 13.99 2.30 10.60
CA LEU A 88 13.17 2.51 9.41
C LEU A 88 11.78 3.03 9.75
N VAL A 89 11.39 4.18 9.19
CA VAL A 89 10.06 4.79 9.27
C VAL A 89 9.27 4.44 8.00
N GLN A 90 8.10 3.81 8.16
CA GLN A 90 7.10 3.75 7.09
C GLN A 90 6.25 5.03 7.11
N LEU A 91 6.36 5.83 6.07
CA LEU A 91 5.40 6.89 5.80
C LEU A 91 4.22 6.28 5.03
N CYS A 92 3.00 6.65 5.44
CA CYS A 92 1.73 6.22 4.85
C CYS A 92 1.26 4.79 5.16
N THR A 93 1.17 4.41 6.45
CA THR A 93 0.61 3.09 6.83
C THR A 93 -0.92 3.00 6.71
N PHE A 94 -1.65 4.10 6.91
CA PHE A 94 -3.12 4.15 6.95
C PHE A 94 -3.72 5.31 6.15
N SER A 95 -2.97 6.41 6.03
CA SER A 95 -3.33 7.61 5.26
C SER A 95 -2.16 7.97 4.35
N ASP A 96 -2.44 8.39 3.12
CA ASP A 96 -1.42 8.76 2.15
C ASP A 96 -1.03 10.24 2.29
N ALA A 97 0.27 10.52 2.38
CA ALA A 97 0.82 11.86 2.52
C ALA A 97 0.86 12.66 1.20
N TRP A 98 0.57 12.00 0.08
CA TRP A 98 0.37 12.60 -1.23
C TRP A 98 -1.08 12.45 -1.72
N ALA A 99 -2.03 12.13 -0.85
CA ALA A 99 -3.45 12.26 -1.19
C ALA A 99 -3.83 13.74 -1.46
N PRO A 100 -4.89 14.01 -2.25
CA PRO A 100 -5.25 15.38 -2.64
C PRO A 100 -5.32 16.38 -1.48
N GLU A 101 -5.95 16.00 -0.38
CA GLU A 101 -6.07 16.84 0.82
C GLU A 101 -4.75 17.04 1.59
N ALA A 102 -3.80 16.11 1.44
CA ALA A 102 -2.49 16.18 2.10
C ALA A 102 -1.50 17.05 1.30
N GLN A 103 -1.67 17.12 -0.02
CA GLN A 103 -0.85 17.96 -0.91
C GLN A 103 -1.05 19.45 -0.64
N GLU A 104 -2.26 19.89 -0.27
CA GLU A 104 -2.56 21.29 0.11
C GLU A 104 -1.62 21.80 1.22
N TYR A 105 -1.21 20.91 2.12
CA TYR A 105 -0.32 21.24 3.25
C TYR A 105 1.11 20.71 3.06
N GLN A 106 1.43 20.17 1.88
CA GLN A 106 2.72 19.55 1.53
C GLN A 106 3.18 18.51 2.58
N LEU A 107 2.26 17.68 3.07
CA LEU A 107 2.55 16.81 4.22
C LEU A 107 3.61 15.75 3.92
N GLY A 108 3.65 15.23 2.69
CA GLY A 108 4.72 14.35 2.21
C GLY A 108 6.10 14.96 2.38
N ARG A 109 6.37 16.05 1.64
CA ARG A 109 7.63 16.83 1.71
C ARG A 109 8.03 17.19 3.14
N ARG A 110 7.13 17.85 3.89
CA ARG A 110 7.44 18.37 5.23
C ARG A 110 7.69 17.26 6.25
N CYS A 111 7.02 16.11 6.13
CA CYS A 111 7.33 14.95 6.96
C CYS A 111 8.69 14.33 6.60
N LEU A 112 9.02 14.24 5.30
CA LEU A 112 10.33 13.75 4.86
C LEU A 112 11.46 14.63 5.40
N GLU A 113 11.37 15.95 5.24
CA GLU A 113 12.32 16.92 5.81
C GLU A 113 12.48 16.75 7.33
N ALA A 114 11.35 16.67 8.05
CA ALA A 114 11.35 16.52 9.49
C ALA A 114 12.07 15.24 9.95
N ILE A 115 11.82 14.10 9.30
CA ILE A 115 12.48 12.83 9.63
C ILE A 115 13.97 12.89 9.27
N LEU A 116 14.29 13.30 8.05
CA LEU A 116 15.64 13.26 7.48
C LEU A 116 16.57 14.33 8.05
N SER A 117 16.03 15.31 8.78
CA SER A 117 16.80 16.25 9.59
C SER A 117 17.65 15.58 10.68
N GLN A 118 17.40 14.30 10.98
CA GLN A 118 18.25 13.49 11.87
C GLN A 118 18.89 12.35 11.07
N THR A 119 20.18 12.10 11.31
CA THR A 119 21.02 11.23 10.48
C THR A 119 20.59 9.76 10.48
N ASP A 120 20.15 9.24 11.62
CA ASP A 120 19.97 7.79 11.82
C ASP A 120 18.56 7.28 11.46
N TRP A 121 17.73 8.13 10.88
CA TRP A 121 16.46 7.70 10.31
C TRP A 121 16.64 7.31 8.85
N THR A 122 15.99 6.21 8.47
CA THR A 122 15.69 5.88 7.07
C THR A 122 14.18 5.90 6.88
N VAL A 123 13.72 6.18 5.66
CA VAL A 123 12.30 6.31 5.33
C VAL A 123 11.94 5.36 4.20
N ARG A 124 10.86 4.61 4.38
CA ARG A 124 10.14 3.91 3.33
C ARG A 124 8.86 4.67 3.03
N VAL A 125 8.73 5.15 1.81
CA VAL A 125 7.54 5.83 1.31
C VAL A 125 6.63 4.80 0.64
N LEU A 126 5.33 4.88 0.91
CA LEU A 126 4.32 4.22 0.10
C LEU A 126 3.26 5.23 -0.32
N THR A 127 2.95 5.31 -1.61
CA THR A 127 1.85 6.16 -2.07
C THR A 127 1.08 5.54 -3.24
N LYS A 128 -0.13 6.05 -3.49
CA LYS A 128 -0.90 5.82 -4.72
C LYS A 128 -0.95 7.04 -5.65
N ASN A 129 -0.16 8.07 -5.34
CA ASN A 129 -0.17 9.31 -6.10
C ASN A 129 1.21 9.60 -6.70
N ALA A 130 1.24 9.92 -8.00
CA ALA A 130 2.44 10.27 -8.74
C ALA A 130 3.01 11.65 -8.34
N ALA A 131 2.30 12.43 -7.52
CA ALA A 131 2.79 13.69 -6.94
C ALA A 131 4.09 13.57 -6.13
N ILE A 132 4.48 12.35 -5.71
CA ILE A 132 5.82 12.10 -5.15
C ILE A 132 6.97 12.52 -6.09
N ARG A 133 6.71 12.63 -7.40
CA ARG A 133 7.70 13.11 -8.38
C ARG A 133 8.19 14.53 -8.08
N ASP A 134 7.32 15.39 -7.55
CA ASP A 134 7.67 16.75 -7.14
C ASP A 134 8.69 16.75 -5.99
N ASP A 135 8.80 15.61 -5.29
CA ASP A 135 9.69 15.44 -4.17
C ASP A 135 11.06 14.85 -4.53
N PHE A 136 11.27 14.42 -5.78
CA PHE A 136 12.45 13.64 -6.20
C PHE A 136 13.78 14.36 -6.00
N ASP A 137 13.87 15.67 -6.24
CA ASP A 137 15.14 16.40 -6.13
C ASP A 137 15.69 16.36 -4.69
N PHE A 138 14.85 16.61 -3.70
CA PHE A 138 15.22 16.46 -2.28
C PHE A 138 15.43 14.99 -1.87
N ILE A 139 14.69 14.04 -2.47
CA ILE A 139 14.94 12.62 -2.21
C ILE A 139 16.29 12.19 -2.78
N GLU A 140 16.73 12.78 -3.89
CA GLU A 140 18.04 12.55 -4.49
C GLU A 140 19.18 12.98 -3.55
N GLU A 141 19.04 14.14 -2.90
CA GLU A 141 19.96 14.60 -1.84
C GLU A 141 20.03 13.64 -0.64
N ASN A 142 19.01 12.81 -0.45
CA ASN A 142 18.86 11.88 0.67
C ASN A 142 18.77 10.40 0.23
N ARG A 143 19.23 10.09 -0.99
CA ARG A 143 18.91 8.84 -1.69
C ARG A 143 19.23 7.57 -0.92
N ASP A 144 20.32 7.57 -0.14
CA ASP A 144 20.74 6.39 0.62
C ASP A 144 19.79 6.07 1.79
N ARG A 145 18.99 7.05 2.22
CA ARG A 145 18.10 6.96 3.37
C ARG A 145 16.63 6.86 3.00
N VAL A 146 16.26 6.95 1.72
CA VAL A 146 14.86 6.94 1.28
C VAL A 146 14.62 5.84 0.26
N LEU A 147 13.62 5.00 0.52
CA LEU A 147 13.14 3.96 -0.37
C LEU A 147 11.72 4.29 -0.85
N ILE A 148 11.53 4.49 -2.15
CA ILE A 148 10.27 4.90 -2.75
C ILE A 148 9.47 3.68 -3.22
N GLY A 149 8.19 3.64 -2.88
CA GLY A 149 7.25 2.67 -3.43
C GLY A 149 5.94 3.34 -3.81
N LEU A 150 5.41 2.93 -4.96
CA LEU A 150 4.04 3.24 -5.34
C LEU A 150 3.25 1.92 -5.38
N SER A 151 2.02 1.95 -4.88
CA SER A 151 1.16 0.76 -4.95
C SER A 151 0.69 0.57 -6.39
N ILE A 152 1.12 -0.51 -7.04
CA ILE A 152 0.70 -0.91 -8.38
C ILE A 152 -0.21 -2.14 -8.24
N THR A 153 -1.51 -1.96 -8.47
CA THR A 153 -2.53 -2.98 -8.15
C THR A 153 -3.06 -3.72 -9.37
N ALA A 154 -2.60 -3.36 -10.58
CA ALA A 154 -2.89 -4.06 -11.82
C ALA A 154 -1.85 -3.76 -12.90
N ALA A 155 -1.77 -4.64 -13.90
CA ALA A 155 -1.04 -4.39 -15.13
C ALA A 155 -1.73 -3.30 -15.97
N LEU A 156 -0.99 -2.70 -16.92
CA LEU A 156 -1.50 -1.60 -17.76
C LEU A 156 -2.82 -1.90 -18.48
N PRO A 157 -3.05 -3.10 -19.07
CA PRO A 157 -4.32 -3.41 -19.73
C PRO A 157 -5.55 -3.33 -18.81
N LYS A 158 -5.34 -3.42 -17.49
CA LYS A 158 -6.38 -3.44 -16.45
C LYS A 158 -6.49 -2.10 -15.68
N ALA A 159 -5.76 -1.07 -16.12
CA ALA A 159 -5.75 0.24 -15.47
C ALA A 159 -7.15 0.88 -15.37
N GLY A 160 -7.98 0.74 -16.40
CA GLY A 160 -9.36 1.27 -16.41
C GLY A 160 -10.25 0.64 -15.34
N THR A 161 -10.15 -0.68 -15.17
CA THR A 161 -10.89 -1.42 -14.13
C THR A 161 -10.48 -0.97 -12.73
N VAL A 162 -9.18 -0.77 -12.50
CA VAL A 162 -8.67 -0.30 -11.19
C VAL A 162 -9.09 1.13 -10.90
N GLN A 163 -9.18 2.01 -11.90
CA GLN A 163 -9.60 3.41 -11.69
C GLN A 163 -11.00 3.49 -11.05
N ILE A 164 -11.90 2.55 -11.37
CA ILE A 164 -13.23 2.46 -10.74
C ILE A 164 -13.11 2.15 -9.24
N LEU A 165 -12.16 1.29 -8.88
CA LEU A 165 -11.94 0.86 -7.51
C LEU A 165 -11.11 1.87 -6.69
N GLU A 166 -10.34 2.73 -7.36
CA GLU A 166 -9.38 3.69 -6.80
C GLU A 166 -9.60 5.12 -7.36
N PRO A 167 -10.80 5.70 -7.22
CA PRO A 167 -11.26 6.81 -8.06
C PRO A 167 -10.42 8.10 -7.98
N ASN A 168 -9.84 8.41 -6.81
CA ASN A 168 -9.10 9.66 -6.59
C ASN A 168 -7.59 9.44 -6.42
N THR A 169 -7.07 8.36 -7.00
CA THR A 169 -5.62 8.08 -7.04
C THR A 169 -5.06 8.42 -8.42
N SER A 170 -3.74 8.51 -8.55
CA SER A 170 -3.12 8.56 -9.88
C SER A 170 -3.39 7.27 -10.64
N SER A 171 -3.47 7.35 -11.96
CA SER A 171 -3.65 6.18 -12.81
C SER A 171 -2.50 5.18 -12.61
N ILE A 172 -2.73 3.89 -12.91
CA ILE A 172 -1.66 2.88 -12.88
C ILE A 172 -0.49 3.31 -13.77
N GLN A 173 -0.79 3.88 -14.95
CA GLN A 173 0.22 4.38 -15.87
C GLN A 173 1.09 5.48 -15.22
N ASP A 174 0.48 6.49 -14.58
CA ASP A 174 1.24 7.57 -13.95
C ASP A 174 2.08 7.07 -12.78
N ARG A 175 1.57 6.11 -12.00
CA ARG A 175 2.34 5.50 -10.91
C ARG A 175 3.54 4.72 -11.45
N MET A 176 3.35 3.96 -12.53
CA MET A 176 4.44 3.22 -13.17
C MET A 176 5.49 4.19 -13.75
N LEU A 177 5.07 5.27 -14.40
CA LEU A 177 5.97 6.31 -14.91
C LEU A 177 6.77 6.98 -13.78
N ALA A 178 6.14 7.25 -12.63
CA ALA A 178 6.85 7.79 -11.47
C ALA A 178 7.95 6.83 -10.96
N VAL A 179 7.69 5.52 -10.92
CA VAL A 179 8.70 4.53 -10.54
C VAL A 179 9.82 4.44 -11.58
N VAL A 180 9.50 4.48 -12.88
CA VAL A 180 10.49 4.50 -13.96
C VAL A 180 11.40 5.72 -13.85
N GLU A 181 10.82 6.90 -13.61
CA GLU A 181 11.60 8.13 -13.43
C GLU A 181 12.49 8.07 -12.18
N ALA A 182 11.94 7.61 -11.04
CA ALA A 182 12.73 7.41 -9.82
C ALA A 182 13.92 6.47 -10.07
N ALA A 183 13.67 5.34 -10.75
CA ALA A 183 14.71 4.38 -11.12
C ALA A 183 15.75 5.00 -12.07
N ALA A 184 15.33 5.80 -13.06
CA ALA A 184 16.24 6.47 -14.00
C ALA A 184 17.16 7.49 -13.31
N ARG A 185 16.65 8.21 -12.30
CA ARG A 185 17.43 9.10 -11.41
C ARG A 185 18.32 8.34 -10.41
N GLY A 186 18.23 7.00 -10.37
CA GLY A 186 18.98 6.18 -9.43
C GLY A 186 18.48 6.26 -7.99
N LEU A 187 17.24 6.72 -7.77
CA LEU A 187 16.60 6.65 -6.47
C LEU A 187 16.31 5.18 -6.11
N ARG A 188 16.36 4.86 -4.82
CA ARG A 188 16.07 3.51 -4.34
C ARG A 188 14.57 3.26 -4.43
N THR A 189 14.17 2.15 -5.04
CA THR A 189 12.75 1.77 -5.21
C THR A 189 12.46 0.38 -4.67
N TYR A 190 11.19 0.15 -4.33
CA TYR A 190 10.64 -1.19 -4.08
C TYR A 190 9.26 -1.31 -4.70
N ALA A 191 8.87 -2.53 -5.04
CA ALA A 191 7.55 -2.80 -5.59
C ALA A 191 6.55 -3.13 -4.48
N MET A 192 5.36 -2.54 -4.57
CA MET A 192 4.23 -2.86 -3.70
C MET A 192 3.01 -3.23 -4.54
N PHE A 193 2.75 -4.53 -4.66
CA PHE A 193 1.59 -5.11 -5.32
C PHE A 193 0.52 -5.44 -4.29
N CYS A 194 -0.15 -4.41 -3.76
CA CYS A 194 -1.07 -4.53 -2.62
C CYS A 194 -2.36 -3.68 -2.79
N PRO A 195 -3.53 -4.33 -2.92
CA PRO A 195 -3.74 -5.76 -3.15
C PRO A 195 -3.69 -6.12 -4.64
N LEU A 196 -3.33 -7.37 -4.94
CA LEU A 196 -3.64 -7.98 -6.25
C LEU A 196 -5.03 -8.59 -6.21
N LEU A 197 -5.99 -8.07 -6.98
CA LEU A 197 -7.40 -8.47 -6.92
C LEU A 197 -7.73 -9.60 -7.90
N PRO A 198 -8.61 -10.55 -7.53
CA PRO A 198 -8.98 -11.65 -8.41
C PRO A 198 -9.74 -11.17 -9.66
N GLY A 199 -9.40 -11.73 -10.82
CA GLY A 199 -9.90 -11.34 -12.14
C GLY A 199 -9.29 -10.05 -12.71
N ILE A 200 -8.50 -9.33 -11.92
CA ILE A 200 -7.91 -8.03 -12.28
C ILE A 200 -6.38 -8.11 -12.38
N ALA A 201 -5.72 -8.74 -11.41
CA ALA A 201 -4.27 -8.72 -11.30
C ALA A 201 -3.70 -10.00 -10.65
N ASP A 202 -4.38 -11.14 -10.82
CA ASP A 202 -4.00 -12.43 -10.24
C ASP A 202 -3.71 -13.52 -11.29
N SER A 203 -3.88 -13.21 -12.59
CA SER A 203 -3.50 -14.12 -13.66
C SER A 203 -1.97 -14.25 -13.78
N PRO A 204 -1.44 -15.40 -14.25
CA PRO A 204 0.00 -15.55 -14.46
C PRO A 204 0.61 -14.47 -15.35
N GLU A 205 -0.12 -14.03 -16.39
CA GLU A 205 0.36 -13.01 -17.32
C GLU A 205 0.38 -11.60 -16.70
N ASP A 206 -0.66 -11.22 -15.96
CA ASP A 206 -0.68 -9.94 -15.24
C ASP A 206 0.46 -9.88 -14.21
N ILE A 207 0.65 -10.96 -13.46
CA ILE A 207 1.69 -11.07 -12.44
C ILE A 207 3.08 -11.02 -13.08
N GLU A 208 3.29 -11.73 -14.19
CA GLU A 208 4.56 -11.69 -14.90
C GLU A 208 4.90 -10.27 -15.39
N GLN A 209 3.93 -9.54 -15.95
CA GLN A 209 4.13 -8.15 -16.37
C GLN A 209 4.51 -7.25 -15.20
N LEU A 210 3.83 -7.39 -14.06
CA LEU A 210 4.11 -6.62 -12.85
C LEU A 210 5.51 -6.93 -12.29
N VAL A 211 5.85 -8.21 -12.16
CA VAL A 211 7.16 -8.63 -11.65
C VAL A 211 8.27 -8.16 -12.58
N LYS A 212 8.12 -8.34 -13.91
CA LYS A 212 9.10 -7.87 -14.88
C LYS A 212 9.30 -6.35 -14.75
N PHE A 213 8.21 -5.59 -14.64
CA PHE A 213 8.27 -4.15 -14.44
C PHE A 213 9.07 -3.76 -13.17
N ALA A 214 8.84 -4.44 -12.05
CA ALA A 214 9.60 -4.21 -10.82
C ALA A 214 11.10 -4.49 -10.99
N ILE A 215 11.46 -5.55 -11.70
CA ILE A 215 12.85 -5.91 -11.97
C ILE A 215 13.51 -4.91 -12.92
N ASP A 216 12.83 -4.50 -14.00
CA ASP A 216 13.31 -3.49 -14.94
C ASP A 216 13.57 -2.15 -14.23
N CYS A 217 12.74 -1.80 -13.23
CA CYS A 217 12.90 -0.62 -12.40
C CYS A 217 13.88 -0.79 -11.23
N ARG A 218 14.60 -1.91 -11.18
CA ARG A 218 15.61 -2.24 -10.15
C ARG A 218 15.06 -2.21 -8.72
N ALA A 219 13.81 -2.62 -8.53
CA ALA A 219 13.22 -2.74 -7.21
C ALA A 219 14.09 -3.62 -6.29
N GLU A 220 14.37 -3.12 -5.09
CA GLU A 220 15.16 -3.82 -4.08
C GLU A 220 14.39 -5.00 -3.49
N GLU A 221 13.09 -4.82 -3.27
CA GLU A 221 12.17 -5.83 -2.75
C GLU A 221 10.85 -5.80 -3.53
N ILE A 222 10.17 -6.94 -3.60
CA ILE A 222 8.85 -7.09 -4.20
C ILE A 222 7.87 -7.53 -3.12
N PHE A 223 7.05 -6.60 -2.66
CA PHE A 223 5.97 -6.88 -1.71
C PHE A 223 4.69 -7.20 -2.45
N VAL A 224 4.02 -8.27 -2.04
CA VAL A 224 2.72 -8.68 -2.59
C VAL A 224 1.77 -8.99 -1.46
N GLU A 225 0.52 -8.55 -1.56
CA GLU A 225 -0.53 -8.93 -0.60
C GLU A 225 -1.81 -9.31 -1.37
N PRO A 226 -2.47 -10.42 -0.99
CA PRO A 226 -3.80 -10.71 -1.50
C PRO A 226 -4.82 -9.72 -0.92
N VAL A 227 -5.97 -9.57 -1.55
CA VAL A 227 -7.07 -8.84 -0.91
C VAL A 227 -7.59 -9.62 0.29
N ASN A 228 -7.61 -8.97 1.46
CA ASN A 228 -8.12 -9.55 2.69
C ASN A 228 -9.58 -9.10 2.92
N PRO A 229 -10.52 -10.02 3.25
CA PRO A 229 -11.92 -9.67 3.50
C PRO A 229 -12.04 -8.88 4.82
N ARG A 230 -11.98 -7.56 4.73
CA ARG A 230 -12.11 -6.64 5.88
C ARG A 230 -13.19 -5.60 5.62
N GLY A 231 -14.17 -5.54 6.52
CA GLY A 231 -15.30 -4.63 6.38
C GLY A 231 -16.10 -4.88 5.09
N PRO A 232 -16.71 -3.85 4.48
CA PRO A 232 -17.54 -4.01 3.28
C PRO A 232 -16.75 -4.06 1.97
N GLY A 233 -15.41 -4.04 1.98
CA GLY A 233 -14.60 -3.72 0.81
C GLY A 233 -14.85 -4.60 -0.42
N LEU A 234 -14.87 -5.94 -0.25
CA LEU A 234 -15.15 -6.86 -1.36
C LEU A 234 -16.53 -6.66 -1.97
N ARG A 235 -17.55 -6.40 -1.13
CA ARG A 235 -18.91 -6.12 -1.59
C ARG A 235 -18.97 -4.83 -2.40
N LEU A 236 -18.31 -3.78 -1.93
CA LEU A 236 -18.26 -2.49 -2.62
C LEU A 236 -17.53 -2.59 -3.97
N CYS A 237 -16.42 -3.33 -4.02
CA CYS A 237 -15.72 -3.61 -5.27
C CYS A 237 -16.61 -4.38 -6.25
N GLN A 238 -17.28 -5.44 -5.80
CA GLN A 238 -18.20 -6.22 -6.61
C GLN A 238 -19.31 -5.34 -7.20
N GLU A 239 -20.00 -4.55 -6.36
CA GLU A 239 -21.09 -3.67 -6.77
C GLU A 239 -20.62 -2.62 -7.79
N ALA A 240 -19.47 -1.99 -7.56
CA ALA A 240 -18.93 -0.99 -8.47
C ALA A 240 -18.53 -1.58 -9.83
N LEU A 241 -17.93 -2.77 -9.86
CA LEU A 241 -17.57 -3.45 -11.11
C LEU A 241 -18.81 -3.84 -11.92
N GLN A 242 -19.86 -4.37 -11.27
CA GLN A 242 -21.13 -4.70 -11.92
C GLN A 242 -21.78 -3.48 -12.56
N GLN A 243 -21.82 -2.35 -11.84
CA GLN A 243 -22.40 -1.10 -12.33
C GLN A 243 -21.64 -0.52 -13.53
N ASN A 244 -20.36 -0.87 -13.70
CA ASN A 244 -19.52 -0.41 -14.79
C ASN A 244 -19.28 -1.47 -15.88
N GLY A 245 -20.04 -2.58 -15.86
CA GLY A 245 -19.99 -3.60 -16.93
C GLY A 245 -18.89 -4.65 -16.80
N TYR A 246 -18.12 -4.67 -15.71
CA TYR A 246 -17.04 -5.65 -15.46
C TYR A 246 -17.58 -6.88 -14.72
N GLN A 247 -18.47 -7.63 -15.38
CA GLN A 247 -19.18 -8.76 -14.75
C GLN A 247 -18.23 -9.88 -14.30
N THR A 248 -17.26 -10.25 -15.15
CA THR A 248 -16.30 -11.31 -14.84
C THR A 248 -15.45 -10.97 -13.61
N GLU A 249 -14.92 -9.75 -13.55
CA GLU A 249 -14.14 -9.27 -12.41
C GLU A 249 -15.01 -9.16 -11.15
N ALA A 250 -16.25 -8.70 -11.28
CA ALA A 250 -17.18 -8.65 -10.16
C ALA A 250 -17.49 -10.02 -9.57
N GLU A 251 -17.71 -11.03 -10.42
CA GLU A 251 -17.93 -12.41 -10.00
C GLU A 251 -16.71 -12.99 -9.28
N ALA A 252 -15.51 -12.77 -9.82
CA ALA A 252 -14.27 -13.20 -9.20
C ALA A 252 -14.08 -12.62 -7.78
N ILE A 253 -14.34 -11.32 -7.61
CA ILE A 253 -14.33 -10.66 -6.29
C ILE A 253 -15.45 -11.18 -5.37
N GLY A 254 -16.65 -11.39 -5.90
CA GLY A 254 -17.79 -11.88 -5.13
C GLY A 254 -17.56 -13.28 -4.56
N ILE A 255 -16.94 -14.16 -5.35
CA ILE A 255 -16.68 -15.56 -4.98
C ILE A 255 -15.74 -15.67 -3.77
N ILE A 256 -14.68 -14.84 -3.70
CA ILE A 256 -13.70 -14.88 -2.61
C ILE A 256 -14.24 -14.36 -1.25
N ARG A 257 -15.52 -13.98 -1.17
CA ARG A 257 -16.20 -13.80 0.13
C ARG A 257 -16.39 -15.12 0.87
N ARG A 258 -16.34 -16.25 0.14
CA ARG A 258 -16.36 -17.60 0.72
C ARG A 258 -14.94 -18.00 1.09
N ARG A 259 -14.75 -18.49 2.33
CA ARG A 259 -13.44 -18.88 2.86
C ARG A 259 -12.68 -19.84 1.94
N ALA A 260 -13.34 -20.89 1.45
CA ALA A 260 -12.71 -21.88 0.58
C ALA A 260 -12.18 -21.26 -0.72
N SER A 261 -12.97 -20.39 -1.34
CA SER A 261 -12.59 -19.68 -2.57
C SER A 261 -11.46 -18.68 -2.34
N TRP A 262 -11.49 -17.93 -1.23
CA TRP A 262 -10.39 -17.05 -0.85
C TRP A 262 -9.09 -17.82 -0.65
N SER A 263 -9.16 -18.94 0.07
CA SER A 263 -8.01 -19.80 0.34
C SER A 263 -7.38 -20.36 -0.94
N ASN A 264 -8.20 -20.79 -1.90
CA ASN A 264 -7.73 -21.23 -3.21
C ASN A 264 -7.08 -20.09 -4.01
N TYR A 265 -7.75 -18.93 -4.09
CA TYR A 265 -7.21 -17.74 -4.77
C TYR A 265 -5.83 -17.33 -4.23
N VAL A 266 -5.67 -17.27 -2.90
CA VAL A 266 -4.38 -16.92 -2.28
C VAL A 266 -3.31 -17.93 -2.63
N THR A 267 -3.65 -19.22 -2.62
CA THR A 267 -2.71 -20.31 -2.93
C THR A 267 -2.21 -20.24 -4.37
N GLU A 268 -3.11 -20.01 -5.33
CA GLU A 268 -2.73 -19.81 -6.74
C GLU A 268 -1.95 -18.52 -6.95
N LEU A 269 -2.35 -17.44 -6.28
CA LEU A 269 -1.64 -16.15 -6.36
C LEU A 269 -0.19 -16.27 -5.89
N ILE A 270 0.07 -16.99 -4.78
CA ILE A 270 1.42 -17.26 -4.29
C ILE A 270 2.24 -18.01 -5.34
N ALA A 271 1.68 -19.10 -5.87
CA ALA A 271 2.36 -19.92 -6.87
C ALA A 271 2.73 -19.12 -8.13
N ASN A 272 1.79 -18.31 -8.64
CA ASN A 272 2.01 -17.47 -9.82
C ASN A 272 3.09 -16.41 -9.56
N VAL A 273 3.07 -15.77 -8.39
CA VAL A 273 4.08 -14.75 -8.01
C VAL A 273 5.45 -15.39 -7.84
N GLN A 274 5.56 -16.53 -7.17
CA GLN A 274 6.83 -17.24 -7.00
C GLN A 274 7.40 -17.68 -8.35
N GLN A 275 6.56 -18.20 -9.25
CA GLN A 275 6.97 -18.57 -10.61
C GLN A 275 7.49 -17.35 -11.38
N ALA A 276 6.76 -16.24 -11.38
CA ALA A 276 7.17 -15.02 -12.06
C ALA A 276 8.48 -14.45 -11.49
N VAL A 277 8.64 -14.41 -10.16
CA VAL A 277 9.87 -13.94 -9.54
C VAL A 277 11.04 -14.86 -9.90
N ARG A 278 10.90 -16.19 -9.79
CA ARG A 278 11.98 -17.14 -10.18
C ARG A 278 12.38 -17.04 -11.64
N LYS A 279 11.46 -16.67 -12.52
CA LYS A 279 11.72 -16.47 -13.94
C LYS A 279 12.59 -15.24 -14.21
N HIS A 280 12.44 -14.18 -13.42
CA HIS A 280 13.04 -12.86 -13.68
C HIS A 280 14.08 -12.40 -12.63
N SER A 281 14.16 -13.06 -11.48
CA SER A 281 15.05 -12.66 -10.37
C SER A 281 15.25 -13.77 -9.32
N ASP A 282 16.02 -13.45 -8.28
CA ASP A 282 16.14 -14.28 -7.10
C ASP A 282 14.84 -14.19 -6.25
N ILE A 283 14.32 -15.35 -5.84
CA ILE A 283 13.15 -15.46 -4.96
C ILE A 283 13.35 -14.75 -3.63
N SER A 284 14.59 -14.52 -3.20
CA SER A 284 14.94 -13.77 -1.99
C SER A 284 14.49 -12.30 -2.02
N LYS A 285 14.14 -11.75 -3.19
CA LYS A 285 13.49 -10.43 -3.32
C LYS A 285 12.01 -10.41 -2.95
N LEU A 286 11.34 -11.57 -2.98
CA LEU A 286 9.91 -11.66 -2.72
C LEU A 286 9.59 -11.52 -1.22
N ARG A 287 8.54 -10.76 -0.93
CA ARG A 287 7.88 -10.62 0.37
C ARG A 287 6.37 -10.73 0.19
N PHE A 288 5.86 -11.96 0.12
CA PHE A 288 4.43 -12.22 0.02
C PHE A 288 3.80 -12.18 1.42
N LEU A 289 3.05 -11.12 1.71
CA LEU A 289 2.45 -10.87 3.02
C LEU A 289 1.16 -11.69 3.18
N LEU A 290 1.17 -12.67 4.09
CA LEU A 290 0.08 -13.65 4.21
C LEU A 290 -0.48 -13.72 5.63
N TYR A 291 -1.75 -13.36 5.81
CA TYR A 291 -2.50 -13.68 7.03
C TYR A 291 -3.13 -15.07 6.90
N PRO A 292 -2.70 -16.10 7.66
CA PRO A 292 -3.09 -17.48 7.42
C PRO A 292 -4.48 -17.84 7.96
N SER A 293 -5.13 -16.96 8.72
CA SER A 293 -6.40 -17.27 9.41
C SER A 293 -7.54 -17.66 8.45
N GLY A 294 -7.50 -17.17 7.21
CA GLY A 294 -8.48 -17.53 6.18
C GLY A 294 -8.19 -18.85 5.47
N LEU A 295 -6.97 -19.41 5.57
CA LEU A 295 -6.57 -20.59 4.81
C LEU A 295 -7.28 -21.85 5.32
N ARG A 296 -7.59 -22.75 4.38
CA ARG A 296 -7.95 -24.13 4.70
C ARG A 296 -6.69 -24.94 5.02
N PRO A 297 -6.78 -25.99 5.85
CA PRO A 297 -5.61 -26.81 6.20
C PRO A 297 -4.85 -27.35 4.99
N GLU A 298 -5.57 -27.84 3.97
CA GLU A 298 -4.99 -28.40 2.75
C GLU A 298 -4.23 -27.36 1.90
N ASP A 299 -4.77 -26.15 1.80
CA ASP A 299 -4.18 -25.04 1.07
C ASP A 299 -2.95 -24.49 1.80
N LYS A 300 -3.05 -24.38 3.14
CA LYS A 300 -1.91 -24.02 3.99
C LYS A 300 -0.76 -25.00 3.82
N ALA A 301 -1.04 -26.31 3.90
CA ALA A 301 -0.04 -27.35 3.70
C ALA A 301 0.59 -27.30 2.30
N ARG A 302 -0.16 -26.88 1.27
CA ARG A 302 0.40 -26.67 -0.08
C ARG A 302 1.39 -25.51 -0.12
N ILE A 303 1.09 -24.39 0.54
CA ILE A 303 1.99 -23.24 0.63
C ILE A 303 3.24 -23.60 1.45
N GLU A 304 3.10 -24.35 2.56
CA GLU A 304 4.23 -24.78 3.39
C GLU A 304 5.23 -25.71 2.67
N ARG A 305 4.84 -26.34 1.56
CA ARG A 305 5.78 -27.12 0.72
C ARG A 305 6.75 -26.25 -0.08
N ASP A 306 6.38 -25.00 -0.34
CA ASP A 306 7.22 -24.00 -1.01
C ASP A 306 6.80 -22.61 -0.51
N ASP A 307 7.31 -22.23 0.66
CA ASP A 307 7.00 -20.95 1.29
C ASP A 307 8.06 -19.88 1.00
N ALA A 308 8.89 -20.10 -0.04
CA ALA A 308 9.93 -19.16 -0.43
C ALA A 308 9.33 -17.77 -0.70
N GLY A 309 9.83 -16.76 0.02
CA GLY A 309 9.35 -15.38 -0.04
C GLY A 309 8.04 -15.11 0.72
N VAL A 310 7.38 -16.12 1.30
CA VAL A 310 6.16 -15.95 2.09
C VAL A 310 6.51 -15.41 3.49
N VAL A 311 5.84 -14.33 3.88
CA VAL A 311 5.90 -13.75 5.22
C VAL A 311 4.60 -14.09 5.94
N TRP A 312 4.66 -15.11 6.79
CA TRP A 312 3.52 -15.57 7.59
C TRP A 312 3.19 -14.58 8.73
N LEU A 313 2.03 -13.91 8.64
CA LEU A 313 1.59 -12.88 9.58
C LEU A 313 0.62 -13.47 10.61
N GLY A 314 1.10 -13.63 11.85
CA GLY A 314 0.35 -14.14 13.01
C GLY A 314 0.64 -13.40 14.30
#